data_AF-A0A430M770-F1
#
_entry.id   AF-A0A430M770-F1
#
_cell.length_a   1.000
_cell.length_b   1.000
_cell.length_c   1.000
_cell.angle_alpha   90.00
_cell.angle_beta   90.00
_cell.angle_gamma   90.00
#
_symmetry.space_group_name_H-M   'P 1'
#
loop_
_entity.id
_entity.type
_entity.pdbx_description
1 polymer ?
#
loop_
_entity_poly.entity_id
_entity_poly.type
_entity_poly.pdbx_seq_one_letter_code
_entity_poly.pdbx_strand_id
1 'polypeptide(L)'
;MVAIGFCEDRAPLHRMLGREPGSWGFHSDDGRLYEDGGLSWSGIKYHEPYEEKNVTIGCGVNFAKNTAFYTKDGEVIGQVFNGIRGKLYPAVSMDFSQKGWEVFAVFPGEDGKSEDFVFKGDFEGEQTLTPPELSGEWRSSDEDSESNS
;
A
#
# COMPACT_ATOMS: atom_id res chain seq x y z
N MET A 1 -3.91 -6.04 -11.88
CA MET A 1 -3.41 -5.06 -10.91
C MET A 1 -4.53 -4.50 -10.05
N VAL A 2 -4.33 -4.55 -8.75
CA VAL A 2 -5.09 -3.84 -7.72
C VAL A 2 -4.12 -2.93 -6.97
N ALA A 3 -4.60 -1.80 -6.46
CA ALA A 3 -3.88 -1.02 -5.46
C ALA A 3 -4.75 -0.78 -4.25
N ILE A 4 -4.14 -0.90 -3.07
CA ILE A 4 -4.79 -0.80 -1.77
C ILE A 4 -4.20 0.40 -1.05
N GLY A 5 -5.05 1.18 -0.36
CA GLY A 5 -4.61 2.32 0.42
C GLY A 5 -5.77 3.20 0.87
N PHE A 6 -5.59 4.51 0.74
CA PHE A 6 -6.56 5.50 1.20
C PHE A 6 -6.47 6.79 0.38
N CYS A 7 -7.51 7.60 0.45
CA CYS A 7 -7.57 8.87 -0.26
C CYS A 7 -8.38 9.94 0.50
N GLU A 8 -8.17 11.20 0.12
CA GLU A 8 -9.02 12.33 0.48
C GLU A 8 -10.29 12.34 -0.39
N ASP A 9 -11.32 13.07 0.06
CA ASP A 9 -12.59 13.24 -0.65
C ASP A 9 -12.47 13.84 -2.06
N ARG A 10 -11.42 14.63 -2.29
CA ARG A 10 -11.13 15.28 -3.59
C ARG A 10 -10.30 14.43 -4.55
N ALA A 11 -9.84 13.24 -4.13
CA ALA A 11 -9.02 12.40 -4.98
C ALA A 11 -9.81 11.90 -6.22
N PRO A 12 -9.22 11.92 -7.42
CA PRO A 12 -9.91 11.48 -8.63
C PRO A 12 -10.12 9.97 -8.64
N LEU A 13 -11.36 9.53 -8.87
CA LEU A 13 -11.75 8.11 -8.85
C LEU A 13 -11.39 7.32 -10.13
N HIS A 14 -10.79 7.96 -11.13
CA HIS A 14 -10.50 7.36 -12.44
C HIS A 14 -9.02 6.98 -12.62
N ARG A 15 -8.22 7.06 -11.54
CA ARG A 15 -6.79 6.75 -11.54
C ARG A 15 -6.45 5.79 -10.41
N MET A 16 -5.38 5.02 -10.58
CA MET A 16 -4.86 4.15 -9.53
C MET A 16 -4.40 4.99 -8.33
N LEU A 17 -4.67 4.49 -7.12
CA LEU A 17 -4.29 5.16 -5.87
C LEU A 17 -2.82 5.56 -5.85
N GLY A 18 -2.52 6.76 -5.37
CA GLY A 18 -1.16 7.29 -5.32
C GLY A 18 -0.71 8.04 -6.58
N ARG A 19 -1.35 7.81 -7.73
CA ARG A 19 -0.96 8.46 -9.00
C ARG A 19 -1.46 9.89 -9.17
N GLU A 20 -2.33 10.35 -8.28
CA GLU A 20 -2.89 11.69 -8.27
C GLU A 20 -2.93 12.25 -6.85
N PRO A 21 -2.90 13.60 -6.69
CA PRO A 21 -2.92 14.25 -5.39
C PRO A 21 -4.11 13.81 -4.52
N GLY A 22 -3.86 13.73 -3.21
CA GLY A 22 -4.81 13.30 -2.20
C GLY A 22 -5.04 11.79 -2.16
N SER A 23 -4.15 10.95 -2.72
CA SER A 23 -4.29 9.50 -2.65
C SER A 23 -2.96 8.80 -2.39
N TRP A 24 -3.01 7.63 -1.76
CA TRP A 24 -1.86 6.81 -1.42
C TRP A 24 -2.18 5.35 -1.73
N GLY A 25 -1.25 4.63 -2.36
CA GLY A 25 -1.49 3.26 -2.79
C GLY A 25 -0.23 2.41 -2.84
N PHE A 26 -0.38 1.15 -2.43
CA PHE A 26 0.56 0.06 -2.68
C PHE A 26 0.03 -0.76 -3.86
N HIS A 27 0.82 -0.96 -4.92
CA HIS A 27 0.37 -1.56 -6.19
C HIS A 27 0.78 -3.03 -6.28
N SER A 28 -0.13 -3.88 -6.75
CA SER A 28 0.03 -5.34 -6.72
C SER A 28 1.00 -5.91 -7.73
N ASP A 29 1.14 -5.27 -8.88
CA ASP A 29 1.91 -5.74 -10.03
C ASP A 29 3.41 -5.53 -9.88
N ASP A 30 3.82 -4.41 -9.27
CA ASP A 30 5.22 -4.05 -9.11
C ASP A 30 5.70 -4.02 -7.64
N GLY A 31 4.77 -4.16 -6.69
CA GLY A 31 5.10 -4.11 -5.27
C GLY A 31 5.62 -2.74 -4.82
N ARG A 32 5.24 -1.67 -5.53
CA ARG A 32 5.69 -0.30 -5.25
C ARG A 32 4.62 0.57 -4.62
N LEU A 33 5.09 1.61 -3.94
CA LEU A 33 4.27 2.63 -3.33
C LEU A 33 4.17 3.85 -4.25
N TYR A 34 2.99 4.44 -4.28
CA TYR A 34 2.71 5.70 -4.96
C TYR A 34 1.98 6.61 -3.97
N GLU A 35 2.38 7.89 -3.90
CA GLU A 35 1.86 8.83 -2.92
C GLU A 35 1.60 10.21 -3.51
N ASP A 36 0.42 10.75 -3.22
CA ASP A 36 0.01 12.15 -3.39
C ASP A 36 0.31 12.77 -4.77
N GLY A 37 0.28 11.96 -5.83
CA GLY A 37 0.62 12.43 -7.18
C GLY A 37 2.08 12.85 -7.33
N GLY A 38 2.95 12.44 -6.40
CA GLY A 38 4.40 12.57 -6.51
C GLY A 38 4.84 11.93 -7.82
N LEU A 39 5.33 12.76 -8.75
CA LEU A 39 5.52 12.50 -10.18
C LEU A 39 6.53 11.38 -10.54
N SER A 40 6.86 10.48 -9.62
CA SER A 40 7.59 9.24 -9.92
C SER A 40 6.65 8.25 -10.61
N TRP A 41 6.67 8.23 -11.95
CA TRP A 41 5.96 7.21 -12.73
C TRP A 41 6.38 5.78 -12.38
N SER A 42 7.58 5.61 -11.82
CA SER A 42 8.15 4.32 -11.40
C SER A 42 7.80 3.91 -9.97
N GLY A 43 7.14 4.77 -9.18
CA GLY A 43 6.83 4.48 -7.77
C GLY A 43 8.07 4.39 -6.87
N ILE A 44 7.86 3.97 -5.62
CA ILE A 44 8.90 3.76 -4.61
C ILE A 44 8.98 2.26 -4.32
N LYS A 45 10.18 1.68 -4.43
CA LYS A 45 10.41 0.26 -4.07
C LYS A 45 9.99 0.00 -2.63
N TYR A 46 9.24 -1.07 -2.41
CA TYR A 46 8.70 -1.37 -1.10
C TYR A 46 8.71 -2.86 -0.78
N HIS A 47 8.11 -3.69 -1.63
CA HIS A 47 7.95 -5.11 -1.38
C HIS A 47 7.87 -5.90 -2.69
N GLU A 48 7.88 -7.24 -2.61
CA GLU A 48 7.46 -8.09 -3.73
C GLU A 48 6.04 -7.72 -4.21
N PRO A 49 5.76 -7.89 -5.52
CA PRO A 49 4.39 -7.98 -6.03
C PRO A 49 3.53 -8.95 -5.20
N TYR A 50 2.21 -8.74 -5.25
CA TYR A 50 1.25 -9.52 -4.46
C TYR A 50 0.04 -9.94 -5.29
N GLU A 51 0.27 -10.41 -6.52
CA GLU A 51 -0.81 -10.91 -7.40
C GLU A 51 -1.21 -12.37 -7.12
N GLU A 52 -0.65 -12.99 -6.09
CA GLU A 52 -1.00 -14.36 -5.73
C GLU A 52 -2.42 -14.46 -5.13
N LYS A 53 -3.05 -15.63 -5.32
CA LYS A 53 -4.38 -15.89 -4.75
C LYS A 53 -4.32 -16.01 -3.24
N ASN A 54 -5.41 -15.60 -2.58
CA ASN A 54 -5.62 -15.71 -1.13
C ASN A 54 -4.62 -14.92 -0.29
N VAL A 55 -3.97 -13.90 -0.85
CA VAL A 55 -3.15 -12.95 -0.09
C VAL A 55 -4.06 -11.93 0.57
N THR A 56 -3.78 -11.61 1.83
CA THR A 56 -4.42 -10.50 2.55
C THR A 56 -3.44 -9.37 2.74
N ILE A 57 -3.79 -8.18 2.24
CA ILE A 57 -3.05 -6.94 2.48
C ILE A 57 -3.81 -6.07 3.48
N GLY A 58 -3.19 -5.77 4.61
CA GLY A 58 -3.68 -4.79 5.57
C GLY A 58 -3.09 -3.41 5.31
N CYS A 59 -3.86 -2.35 5.56
CA CYS A 59 -3.40 -0.97 5.49
C CYS A 59 -3.75 -0.25 6.81
N GLY A 60 -2.74 0.15 7.56
CA GLY A 60 -2.89 0.88 8.81
C GLY A 60 -2.48 2.34 8.65
N VAL A 61 -3.24 3.27 9.23
CA VAL A 61 -2.90 4.70 9.28
C VAL A 61 -2.73 5.13 10.73
N ASN A 62 -1.54 5.64 11.05
CA ASN A 62 -1.24 6.21 12.35
C ASN A 62 -1.48 7.73 12.30
N PHE A 63 -2.64 8.18 12.78
CA PHE A 63 -3.01 9.59 12.81
C PHE A 63 -2.19 10.43 13.79
N ALA A 64 -1.59 9.83 14.83
CA ALA A 64 -0.74 10.54 15.78
C ALA A 64 0.64 10.87 15.18
N LYS A 65 1.15 9.98 14.33
CA LYS A 65 2.44 10.12 13.64
C LYS A 65 2.33 10.67 12.22
N ASN A 66 1.13 10.71 11.66
CA ASN A 66 0.86 11.06 10.26
C ASN A 66 1.62 10.13 9.29
N THR A 67 1.66 8.84 9.61
CA THR A 67 2.32 7.78 8.85
C THR A 67 1.35 6.63 8.58
N ALA A 68 1.72 5.72 7.68
CA ALA A 68 0.98 4.50 7.45
C ALA A 68 1.92 3.28 7.51
N PHE A 69 1.36 2.09 7.45
CA PHE A 69 2.11 0.83 7.27
C PHE A 69 1.22 -0.16 6.54
N TYR A 70 1.83 -1.16 5.89
CA TYR A 70 1.10 -2.30 5.34
C TYR A 70 1.42 -3.58 6.10
N THR A 71 0.52 -4.54 5.97
CA THR A 71 0.76 -5.93 6.35
C THR A 71 0.53 -6.85 5.16
N LYS A 72 1.26 -7.97 5.09
CA LYS A 72 0.99 -9.11 4.19
C LYS A 72 0.70 -10.32 5.06
N ASP A 73 -0.49 -10.91 4.89
CA ASP A 73 -0.96 -12.08 5.63
C ASP A 73 -0.85 -11.94 7.16
N GLY A 74 -1.04 -10.72 7.66
CA GLY A 74 -1.00 -10.39 9.08
C GLY A 74 0.39 -10.04 9.63
N GLU A 75 1.43 -10.05 8.82
CA GLU A 75 2.78 -9.61 9.22
C GLU A 75 3.06 -8.20 8.72
N VAL A 76 3.63 -7.35 9.58
CA VAL A 76 3.99 -5.97 9.22
C VAL A 76 5.14 -5.98 8.22
N ILE A 77 4.92 -5.38 7.06
CA ILE A 77 5.93 -5.24 5.99
C ILE A 77 6.53 -3.83 5.94
N GLY A 78 6.32 -3.03 6.99
CA GLY A 78 7.05 -1.79 7.27
C GLY A 78 6.21 -0.52 7.13
N GLN A 79 6.68 0.54 7.78
CA GLN A 79 6.13 1.88 7.72
C GLN A 79 6.33 2.52 6.34
N VAL A 80 5.31 3.23 5.88
CA VAL A 80 5.24 3.92 4.59
C VAL A 80 4.57 5.27 4.76
N PHE A 81 4.74 6.15 3.76
CA PHE A 81 4.10 7.46 3.64
C PHE A 81 4.30 8.38 4.85
N ASN A 82 4.69 9.63 4.62
CA ASN A 82 4.93 10.57 5.71
C ASN A 82 4.12 11.83 5.52
N GLY A 83 3.71 12.44 6.64
CA GLY A 83 2.97 13.69 6.60
C GLY A 83 1.55 13.55 6.04
N ILE A 84 0.95 12.36 6.15
CA ILE A 84 -0.44 12.12 5.77
C ILE A 84 -1.34 13.04 6.60
N ARG A 85 -2.24 13.78 5.94
CA ARG A 85 -3.15 14.72 6.59
C ARG A 85 -4.53 14.65 5.94
N GLY A 86 -5.51 15.28 6.57
CA GLY A 86 -6.84 15.45 6.00
C GLY A 86 -7.84 14.38 6.45
N LYS A 87 -9.02 14.42 5.83
CA LYS A 87 -10.09 13.45 6.06
C LYS A 87 -9.91 12.30 5.07
N LEU A 88 -9.51 11.15 5.60
CA LEU A 88 -9.14 10.00 4.79
C LEU A 88 -10.28 8.98 4.70
N TYR A 89 -10.35 8.31 3.56
CA TYR A 89 -11.25 7.22 3.26
C TYR A 89 -10.43 6.00 2.83
N PRO A 90 -10.70 4.81 3.36
CA PRO A 90 -10.13 3.58 2.81
C PRO A 90 -10.52 3.45 1.33
N ALA A 91 -9.57 3.02 0.51
CA ALA A 91 -9.79 2.95 -0.92
C ALA A 91 -9.10 1.74 -1.55
N VAL A 92 -9.70 1.24 -2.62
CA VAL A 92 -9.14 0.24 -3.52
C VAL A 92 -9.33 0.74 -4.94
N SER A 93 -8.29 0.65 -5.77
CA SER A 93 -8.39 0.89 -7.21
C SER A 93 -7.99 -0.36 -7.98
N MET A 94 -8.66 -0.64 -9.09
CA MET A 94 -8.44 -1.84 -9.90
C MET A 94 -8.28 -1.46 -11.36
N ASP A 95 -7.32 -2.08 -12.04
CA ASP A 95 -7.25 -2.05 -13.50
C ASP A 95 -8.05 -3.21 -14.09
N PHE A 96 -8.79 -2.93 -15.16
CA PHE A 96 -9.64 -3.87 -15.89
C PHE A 96 -8.88 -4.68 -16.95
N SER A 97 -7.59 -4.42 -17.15
CA SER A 97 -6.76 -5.14 -18.12
C SER A 97 -6.63 -6.64 -17.83
N GLN A 98 -6.81 -7.06 -16.56
CA GLN A 98 -6.76 -8.46 -16.15
C GLN A 98 -8.15 -8.98 -15.71
N LYS A 99 -8.52 -10.19 -16.14
CA LYS A 99 -9.81 -10.83 -15.81
C LYS A 99 -9.69 -11.74 -14.59
N GLY A 100 -10.77 -11.84 -13.80
CA GLY A 100 -10.90 -12.82 -12.72
C GLY A 100 -10.42 -12.36 -11.34
N TRP A 101 -10.26 -11.06 -11.14
CA TRP A 101 -9.96 -10.49 -9.82
C TRP A 101 -11.23 -10.40 -8.96
N GLU A 102 -11.11 -10.84 -7.72
CA GLU A 102 -12.09 -10.67 -6.66
C GLU A 102 -11.38 -10.07 -5.45
N VAL A 103 -11.97 -9.02 -4.85
CA VAL A 103 -11.42 -8.35 -3.67
C VAL A 103 -12.52 -8.27 -2.63
N PHE A 104 -12.18 -8.65 -1.40
CA PHE A 104 -13.04 -8.51 -0.23
C PHE A 104 -12.41 -7.47 0.70
N ALA A 105 -13.19 -6.47 1.11
CA ALA A 105 -12.74 -5.48 2.07
C ALA A 105 -13.32 -5.81 3.45
N VAL A 106 -12.45 -5.93 4.45
CA VAL A 106 -12.83 -6.12 5.85
C VAL A 106 -12.56 -4.82 6.60
N PHE A 107 -13.61 -4.26 7.19
CA PHE A 107 -13.52 -3.12 8.09
C PHE A 107 -13.79 -3.57 9.52
N PRO A 108 -13.13 -2.97 10.53
CA PRO A 108 -13.48 -3.22 11.91
C PRO A 108 -14.93 -2.77 12.20
N GLY A 109 -15.56 -3.43 13.17
CA GLY A 109 -16.84 -3.01 13.73
C GLY A 109 -16.72 -1.73 14.56
N GLU A 110 -17.82 -1.30 15.15
CA GLU A 110 -17.88 -0.06 15.97
C GLU A 110 -16.92 -0.08 17.17
N ASP A 111 -16.56 -1.26 17.67
CA ASP A 111 -15.61 -1.46 18.76
C ASP A 111 -14.14 -1.46 18.29
N GLY A 112 -13.90 -1.22 17.00
CA GLY A 112 -12.57 -1.24 16.39
C GLY A 112 -12.03 -2.64 16.12
N LYS A 113 -12.85 -3.70 16.23
CA LYS A 113 -12.42 -5.09 16.08
C LYS A 113 -13.15 -5.81 14.95
N SER A 114 -12.51 -6.83 14.40
CA SER A 114 -13.14 -7.81 13.52
C SER A 114 -12.41 -9.14 13.66
N GLU A 115 -13.17 -10.23 13.77
CA GLU A 115 -12.60 -11.59 13.78
C GLU A 115 -11.89 -11.88 12.45
N ASP A 116 -12.43 -11.35 11.34
CA ASP A 116 -11.91 -11.50 9.99
C ASP A 116 -10.67 -10.62 9.71
N PHE A 117 -10.30 -9.71 10.63
CA PHE A 117 -9.09 -8.89 10.48
C PHE A 117 -7.84 -9.74 10.71
N VAL A 118 -6.98 -9.90 9.71
CA VAL A 118 -5.84 -10.84 9.79
C VAL A 118 -4.71 -10.31 10.67
N PHE A 119 -4.42 -9.01 10.67
CA PHE A 119 -3.42 -8.42 11.57
C PHE A 119 -3.95 -8.38 13.01
N LYS A 120 -3.25 -9.04 13.93
CA LYS A 120 -3.57 -9.07 15.38
C LYS A 120 -2.45 -8.48 16.25
N GLY A 121 -1.45 -7.84 15.64
CA GLY A 121 -0.30 -7.26 16.33
C GLY A 121 -0.59 -5.90 16.98
N ASP A 122 0.48 -5.27 17.49
CA ASP A 122 0.40 -3.93 18.08
C ASP A 122 0.45 -2.84 17.00
N PHE A 123 -0.61 -2.03 16.92
CA PHE A 123 -0.73 -0.92 15.98
C PHE A 123 0.25 0.24 16.23
N GLU A 124 0.86 0.28 17.42
CA GLU A 124 1.89 1.26 17.80
C GLU A 124 3.26 0.60 18.04
N GLY A 125 3.38 -0.70 17.73
CA GLY A 125 4.62 -1.46 17.90
C GLY A 125 5.72 -0.98 16.95
N GLU A 126 6.98 -1.21 17.34
CA GLU A 126 8.19 -0.75 16.63
C GLU A 126 8.17 -1.09 15.13
N GLN A 127 7.69 -2.28 14.75
CA GLN A 127 7.59 -2.71 13.35
C GLN A 127 6.66 -1.83 12.50
N THR A 128 5.59 -1.28 13.09
CA THR A 128 4.66 -0.37 12.40
C THR A 128 5.22 1.05 12.24
N LEU A 129 6.30 1.35 12.96
CA LEU A 129 6.97 2.66 13.01
C LEU A 129 8.36 2.63 12.38
N THR A 130 8.75 1.50 11.77
CA THR A 130 10.06 1.31 11.16
C THR A 130 9.88 1.07 9.67
N PRO A 131 10.55 1.84 8.79
CA PRO A 131 10.54 1.58 7.35
C PRO A 131 10.99 0.14 7.02
N PRO A 132 10.57 -0.42 5.87
CA PRO A 132 10.97 -1.77 5.48
C PRO A 132 12.49 -1.89 5.32
N GLU A 133 13.03 -3.04 5.71
CA GLU A 133 14.37 -3.44 5.27
C GLU A 133 14.29 -3.90 3.81
N LEU A 134 14.79 -3.08 2.88
CA LEU A 134 14.91 -3.51 1.49
C LEU A 134 15.96 -4.63 1.42
N SER A 135 15.55 -5.87 1.14
CA SER A 135 16.48 -6.98 1.01
C SER A 135 17.42 -6.75 -0.19
N GLY A 136 18.69 -7.13 -0.04
CA GLY A 136 19.74 -6.85 -1.03
C GLY A 136 19.54 -7.51 -2.40
N GLU A 137 18.68 -8.53 -2.49
CA GLU A 137 18.35 -9.23 -3.74
C GLU A 137 17.63 -8.32 -4.76
N TRP A 138 16.96 -7.27 -4.28
CA TRP A 138 16.23 -6.29 -5.11
C TRP A 138 17.08 -5.19 -5.76
N ARG A 139 18.37 -5.17 -5.45
CA ARG A 139 19.30 -4.18 -6.02
C ARG A 139 19.78 -4.58 -7.41
N SER A 140 19.77 -5.86 -7.76
CA SER A 140 20.44 -6.34 -8.98
C SER A 140 19.59 -6.28 -10.25
N SER A 141 18.27 -6.08 -10.18
CA SER A 141 17.40 -6.16 -11.35
C SER A 141 17.23 -4.84 -12.13
N ASP A 142 17.64 -3.69 -11.57
CA ASP A 142 17.50 -2.39 -12.23
C ASP A 142 18.81 -1.84 -12.83
N GLU A 143 19.99 -2.34 -12.43
CA GLU A 143 21.28 -1.86 -12.95
C GLU A 143 21.57 -2.33 -14.40
N ASP A 144 20.86 -3.34 -14.91
CA ASP A 144 21.07 -3.87 -16.26
C ASP A 144 20.29 -3.13 -17.36
N SER A 145 19.49 -2.10 -17.02
CA SER A 145 18.67 -1.37 -18.01
C SER A 145 19.27 -0.03 -18.48
N GLU A 146 20.32 0.48 -17.84
CA GLU A 146 20.97 1.75 -18.23
C GLU A 146 22.20 1.58 -19.14
N SER A 147 22.59 0.35 -19.51
CA SER A 147 23.72 0.10 -20.42
C SER A 147 23.29 -0.36 -21.81
N ASN A 148 22.44 0.41 -22.50
CA ASN A 148 22.33 0.36 -23.96
C ASN A 148 21.68 1.65 -24.48
N SER A 149 22.50 2.69 -24.66
CA SER A 149 22.19 3.87 -25.47
C SER A 149 23.47 4.37 -26.14
#